data_AF-A0A9P7AL75-F1
#
_entry.id   AF-A0A9P7AL75-F1
#
_cell.length_a   1.000
_cell.length_b   1.000
_cell.length_c   1.000
_cell.angle_alpha   90.00
_cell.angle_beta   90.00
_cell.angle_gamma   90.00
#
_symmetry.space_group_name_H-M   'P 1'
#
loop_
_entity.id
_entity.type
_entity.pdbx_description
1 polymer ?
#
loop_
_entity_poly.entity_id
_entity_poly.type
_entity_poly.pdbx_seq_one_letter_code
_entity_poly.pdbx_strand_id
1 'polypeptide(L)'
;YKLALTRIDALLTELKRLDDKMILTEVHLLESRVYRGIGNLSKSKTSKSGVLHAEDKDYTTAYSYFYETFENMSSQDDPAALNALKYMLLCKVMLNMPEDVTSLLSIKLAVKYAQLREIESMRTIALAHQNRNLSDFEKALRDYKHELSSDPTIRSHLAALYDTLLQQNLLRIIDYVAKQVGQGRQDVEAKLSQMILDKVFHGVLDQGRGCLIVFDELEADNTYGAAIGTLEQVSKVVDSLYAKTVKIA
;
A
#
# COMPACT_ATOMS: atom_id res chain seq x y z
N TYR A 1 9.66 16.53 -36.72
CA TYR A 1 9.53 16.42 -35.25
C TYR A 1 8.10 16.18 -34.79
N LYS A 2 7.12 17.06 -35.06
CA LYS A 2 5.69 16.80 -34.73
C LYS A 2 5.18 15.46 -35.29
N LEU A 3 5.49 15.14 -36.54
CA LEU A 3 5.12 13.85 -37.15
C LEU A 3 5.73 12.62 -36.44
N ALA A 4 6.93 12.77 -35.85
CA ALA A 4 7.59 11.69 -35.12
C ALA A 4 6.93 11.47 -33.76
N LEU A 5 6.56 12.55 -33.06
CA LEU A 5 5.82 12.48 -31.80
C LEU A 5 4.43 11.87 -32.01
N THR A 6 3.69 12.27 -33.04
CA THR A 6 2.38 11.68 -33.36
C THR A 6 2.47 10.18 -33.67
N ARG A 7 3.55 9.74 -34.34
CA ARG A 7 3.81 8.31 -34.60
C ARG A 7 4.15 7.54 -33.33
N ILE A 8 4.89 8.16 -32.41
CA ILE A 8 5.27 7.57 -31.12
C ILE A 8 4.05 7.48 -30.19
N ASP A 9 3.19 8.49 -30.13
CA ASP A 9 1.96 8.49 -29.32
C ASP A 9 0.99 7.38 -29.77
N ALA A 10 0.86 7.17 -31.09
CA ALA A 10 0.09 6.06 -31.65
C ALA A 10 0.67 4.70 -31.22
N LEU A 11 2.00 4.56 -31.29
CA LEU A 11 2.71 3.33 -30.89
C LEU A 11 2.57 3.05 -29.39
N LEU A 12 2.69 4.07 -28.53
CA LEU A 12 2.53 3.95 -27.08
C LEU A 12 1.11 3.51 -26.71
N THR A 13 0.10 3.98 -27.46
CA THR A 13 -1.29 3.58 -27.24
C THR A 13 -1.52 2.11 -27.58
N GLU A 14 -0.93 1.62 -28.68
CA GLU A 14 -0.97 0.20 -29.04
C GLU A 14 -0.16 -0.69 -28.09
N LEU A 15 1.02 -0.24 -27.66
CA LEU A 15 1.89 -1.01 -26.78
C LEU A 15 1.37 -1.12 -25.35
N LYS A 16 0.69 -0.08 -24.83
CA LYS A 16 -0.06 -0.17 -23.58
C LYS A 16 -1.18 -1.22 -23.63
N ARG A 17 -1.66 -1.57 -24.83
CA ARG A 17 -2.66 -2.64 -25.02
C ARG A 17 -2.03 -4.04 -25.06
N LEU A 18 -0.72 -4.12 -25.34
CA LEU A 18 0.03 -5.36 -25.49
C LEU A 18 0.78 -5.79 -24.22
N ASP A 19 0.84 -4.93 -23.20
CA ASP A 19 1.48 -5.18 -21.89
C ASP A 19 2.97 -5.59 -21.95
N ASP A 20 3.64 -5.33 -23.07
CA ASP A 20 5.07 -5.62 -23.25
C ASP A 20 5.93 -4.48 -22.67
N LYS A 21 6.36 -4.65 -21.42
CA LYS A 21 7.18 -3.68 -20.68
C LYS A 21 8.52 -3.35 -21.36
N MET A 22 9.12 -4.30 -22.07
CA MET A 22 10.46 -4.13 -22.64
C MET A 22 10.40 -3.20 -23.86
N ILE A 23 9.44 -3.45 -24.75
CA ILE A 23 9.23 -2.62 -25.95
C ILE A 23 8.70 -1.24 -25.55
N LEU A 24 7.85 -1.16 -24.52
CA LEU A 24 7.33 0.12 -24.02
C LEU A 24 8.47 1.04 -23.55
N THR A 25 9.44 0.49 -22.81
CA THR A 25 10.61 1.24 -22.32
C THR A 25 11.48 1.71 -23.49
N GLU A 26 11.68 0.89 -24.51
CA GLU A 26 12.49 1.24 -25.68
C GLU A 26 11.84 2.35 -26.52
N VAL A 27 10.51 2.34 -26.66
CA VAL A 27 9.74 3.40 -27.35
C VAL A 27 9.75 4.69 -26.55
N HIS A 28 9.63 4.63 -25.22
CA HIS A 28 9.86 5.79 -24.35
C HIS A 28 11.29 6.34 -24.49
N LEU A 29 12.29 5.48 -24.66
CA LEU A 29 13.68 5.87 -24.92
C LEU A 29 13.82 6.57 -26.28
N LEU A 30 13.09 6.10 -27.29
CA LEU A 30 13.06 6.69 -28.64
C LEU A 30 12.40 8.08 -28.63
N GLU A 31 11.27 8.22 -27.93
CA GLU A 31 10.58 9.48 -27.69
C GLU A 31 11.50 10.50 -27.01
N SER A 32 12.17 10.03 -25.98
CA SER A 32 13.23 10.71 -25.26
C SER A 32 14.34 11.20 -26.23
N ARG A 33 14.81 10.38 -27.18
CA ARG A 33 15.78 10.81 -28.19
C ARG A 33 15.22 11.84 -29.17
N VAL A 34 13.93 11.79 -29.50
CA VAL A 34 13.27 12.79 -30.34
C VAL A 34 13.15 14.13 -29.60
N TYR A 35 12.77 14.14 -28.33
CA TYR A 35 12.77 15.36 -27.50
C TYR A 35 14.16 15.97 -27.29
N ARG A 36 15.23 15.13 -27.27
CA ARG A 36 16.64 15.58 -27.26
C ARG A 36 16.97 16.48 -28.45
N GLY A 37 16.46 16.16 -29.63
CA GLY A 37 16.69 16.94 -30.85
C GLY A 37 15.96 18.28 -30.89
N ILE A 38 14.99 18.52 -30.00
CA ILE A 38 14.09 19.69 -30.02
C ILE A 38 14.48 20.72 -28.94
N GLY A 39 15.55 20.48 -28.18
CA GLY A 39 15.98 21.37 -27.08
C GLY A 39 15.08 21.32 -25.84
N ASN A 40 14.05 20.47 -25.84
CA ASN A 40 13.09 20.31 -24.74
C ASN A 40 13.41 19.05 -23.89
N LEU A 41 14.70 18.81 -23.70
CA LEU A 41 15.31 17.51 -23.38
C LEU A 41 15.01 16.99 -21.96
N SER A 42 14.86 17.88 -20.98
CA SER A 42 14.73 17.49 -19.56
C SER A 42 13.27 17.20 -19.19
N LYS A 43 12.31 17.94 -19.76
CA LYS A 43 10.92 17.98 -19.27
C LYS A 43 10.13 16.67 -19.46
N SER A 44 10.30 16.00 -20.60
CA SER A 44 9.49 14.81 -20.94
C SER A 44 10.10 13.50 -20.41
N LYS A 45 11.43 13.40 -20.37
CA LYS A 45 12.11 12.16 -19.96
C LYS A 45 11.96 11.87 -18.48
N THR A 46 12.32 12.85 -17.64
CA THR A 46 12.33 12.68 -16.18
C THR A 46 10.92 12.51 -15.65
N SER A 47 9.94 13.24 -16.20
CA SER A 47 8.54 13.12 -15.81
C SER A 47 7.96 11.74 -16.16
N LYS A 48 8.22 11.21 -17.36
CA LYS A 48 7.75 9.87 -17.75
C LYS A 48 8.49 8.75 -17.00
N SER A 49 9.79 8.89 -16.78
CA SER A 49 10.56 7.97 -15.94
C SER A 49 10.05 7.94 -14.49
N GLY A 50 9.70 9.10 -13.92
CA GLY A 50 9.10 9.18 -12.59
C GLY A 50 7.77 8.42 -12.49
N VAL A 51 6.90 8.54 -13.52
CA VAL A 51 5.63 7.80 -13.57
C VAL A 51 5.88 6.29 -13.66
N LEU A 52 6.81 5.83 -14.50
CA LEU A 52 7.16 4.41 -14.61
C LEU A 52 7.66 3.84 -13.27
N HIS A 53 8.56 4.54 -12.58
CA HIS A 53 9.03 4.11 -11.26
C HIS A 53 7.92 4.10 -10.21
N ALA A 54 6.98 5.06 -10.25
CA ALA A 54 5.82 5.06 -9.38
C ALA A 54 4.91 3.85 -9.64
N GLU A 55 4.68 3.49 -10.92
CA GLU A 55 3.92 2.29 -11.31
C GLU A 55 4.58 0.99 -10.83
N ASP A 56 5.92 0.93 -10.84
CA ASP A 56 6.69 -0.19 -10.27
C ASP A 56 6.80 -0.12 -8.72
N LYS A 57 6.08 0.81 -8.07
CA LYS A 57 6.05 1.06 -6.61
C LYS A 57 7.39 1.50 -6.01
N ASP A 58 8.35 1.92 -6.84
CA ASP A 58 9.59 2.56 -6.39
C ASP A 58 9.40 4.08 -6.25
N TYR A 59 8.69 4.46 -5.19
CA TYR A 59 8.35 5.86 -4.92
C TYR A 59 9.55 6.72 -4.52
N THR A 60 10.62 6.14 -4.00
CA THR A 60 11.84 6.87 -3.61
C THR A 60 12.59 7.36 -4.84
N THR A 61 12.77 6.48 -5.82
CA THR A 61 13.39 6.82 -7.09
C THR A 61 12.47 7.74 -7.90
N ALA A 62 11.16 7.44 -7.96
CA ALA A 62 10.18 8.29 -8.62
C ALA A 62 10.18 9.73 -8.08
N TYR A 63 10.23 9.90 -6.76
CA TYR A 63 10.30 11.21 -6.10
C TYR A 63 11.51 12.02 -6.59
N SER A 64 12.67 11.39 -6.73
CA SER A 64 13.90 12.07 -7.16
C SER A 64 13.77 12.61 -8.59
N TYR A 65 13.18 11.83 -9.50
CA TYR A 65 12.88 12.27 -10.87
C TYR A 65 11.84 13.40 -10.91
N PHE A 66 10.80 13.33 -10.08
CA PHE A 66 9.80 14.41 -10.01
C PHE A 66 10.36 15.68 -9.39
N TYR A 67 11.26 15.58 -8.40
CA TYR A 67 11.93 16.73 -7.80
C TYR A 67 12.80 17.49 -8.82
N GLU A 68 13.64 16.77 -9.56
CA GLU A 68 14.46 17.38 -10.63
C GLU A 68 13.57 18.05 -11.70
N THR A 69 12.45 17.40 -12.05
CA THR A 69 11.47 17.97 -12.99
C THR A 69 10.83 19.25 -12.43
N PHE A 70 10.43 19.23 -11.17
CA PHE A 70 9.80 20.36 -10.48
C PHE A 70 10.74 21.56 -10.36
N GLU A 71 12.00 21.34 -9.96
CA GLU A 71 12.99 22.41 -9.82
C GLU A 71 13.27 23.10 -11.16
N ASN A 72 13.46 22.31 -12.22
CA ASN A 72 13.68 22.81 -13.57
C ASN A 72 12.47 23.58 -14.13
N MET A 73 11.26 23.07 -13.93
CA MET A 73 10.03 23.71 -14.42
C MET A 73 9.64 24.94 -13.61
N SER A 74 9.81 24.89 -12.28
CA SER A 74 9.49 26.01 -11.39
C SER A 74 10.42 27.20 -11.63
N SER A 75 11.69 26.94 -11.98
CA SER A 75 12.67 27.97 -12.36
C SER A 75 12.34 28.66 -13.70
N GLN A 76 11.52 28.02 -14.54
CA GLN A 76 11.05 28.54 -15.83
C GLN A 76 9.62 29.09 -15.77
N ASP A 77 9.00 29.13 -14.57
CA ASP A 77 7.58 29.45 -14.36
C ASP A 77 6.63 28.67 -15.31
N ASP A 78 6.99 27.42 -15.60
CA ASP A 78 6.18 26.53 -16.44
C ASP A 78 4.99 25.99 -15.62
N PRO A 79 3.73 26.11 -16.10
CA PRO A 79 2.57 25.56 -15.41
C PRO A 79 2.64 24.04 -15.20
N ALA A 80 3.45 23.32 -15.98
CA ALA A 80 3.69 21.88 -15.78
C ALA A 80 4.38 21.54 -14.43
N ALA A 81 5.00 22.52 -13.76
CA ALA A 81 5.58 22.33 -12.43
C ALA A 81 4.54 21.87 -11.40
N LEU A 82 3.27 22.29 -11.56
CA LEU A 82 2.18 21.90 -10.67
C LEU A 82 1.94 20.39 -10.70
N ASN A 83 1.98 19.78 -11.89
CA ASN A 83 1.84 18.33 -12.05
C ASN A 83 3.01 17.57 -11.41
N ALA A 84 4.25 18.05 -11.60
CA ALA A 84 5.42 17.45 -10.95
C ALA A 84 5.29 17.49 -9.42
N LEU A 85 4.83 18.61 -8.85
CA LEU A 85 4.58 18.74 -7.42
C LEU A 85 3.49 17.76 -6.93
N LYS A 86 2.38 17.60 -7.66
CA LYS A 86 1.34 16.62 -7.31
C LYS A 86 1.91 15.20 -7.21
N TYR A 87 2.74 14.79 -8.16
CA TYR A 87 3.38 13.47 -8.11
C TYR A 87 4.38 13.34 -6.97
N MET A 88 5.15 14.38 -6.65
CA MET A 88 6.04 14.37 -5.48
C MET A 88 5.26 14.15 -4.18
N LEU A 89 4.14 14.87 -4.01
CA LEU A 89 3.27 14.71 -2.84
C LEU A 89 2.66 13.31 -2.80
N LEU A 90 2.20 12.78 -3.94
CA LEU A 90 1.70 11.41 -4.04
C LEU A 90 2.75 10.40 -3.58
N CYS A 91 4.00 10.49 -4.07
CA CYS A 91 5.08 9.61 -3.65
C CYS A 91 5.29 9.63 -2.14
N LYS A 92 5.25 10.81 -1.49
CA LYS A 92 5.39 10.93 -0.04
C LYS A 92 4.23 10.29 0.73
N VAL A 93 3.00 10.44 0.25
CA VAL A 93 1.84 9.75 0.81
C VAL A 93 1.97 8.24 0.66
N MET A 94 2.38 7.75 -0.52
CA MET A 94 2.56 6.32 -0.79
C MET A 94 3.72 5.70 0.00
N LEU A 95 4.75 6.48 0.35
CA LEU A 95 5.83 6.09 1.26
C LEU A 95 5.44 6.12 2.74
N ASN A 96 4.16 6.39 3.05
CA ASN A 96 3.65 6.52 4.41
C ASN A 96 4.37 7.60 5.23
N MET A 97 4.74 8.71 4.57
CA MET A 97 5.34 9.90 5.19
C MET A 97 4.47 11.15 4.95
N PRO A 98 3.25 11.22 5.52
CA PRO A 98 2.36 12.36 5.34
C PRO A 98 2.87 13.66 6.01
N GLU A 99 3.75 13.58 7.00
CA GLU A 99 4.37 14.74 7.66
C GLU A 99 5.24 15.55 6.69
N ASP A 100 5.92 14.84 5.79
CA ASP A 100 6.78 15.43 4.77
C ASP A 100 5.98 16.25 3.74
N VAL A 101 4.69 15.96 3.54
CA VAL A 101 3.81 16.71 2.62
C VAL A 101 3.68 18.15 3.09
N THR A 102 3.43 18.36 4.39
CA THR A 102 3.30 19.72 4.95
C THR A 102 4.63 20.47 4.92
N SER A 103 5.73 19.76 5.19
CA SER A 103 7.09 20.30 5.12
C SER A 103 7.49 20.71 3.70
N LEU A 104 7.14 19.90 2.70
CA LEU A 104 7.38 20.17 1.28
C LEU A 104 6.68 21.43 0.80
N LEU A 105 5.46 21.67 1.27
CA LEU A 105 4.69 22.87 0.90
C LEU A 105 5.23 24.16 1.53
N SER A 106 6.10 24.04 2.53
CA SER A 106 6.76 25.18 3.17
C SER A 106 8.06 25.60 2.44
N ILE A 107 8.51 24.83 1.45
CA ILE A 107 9.71 25.16 0.65
C ILE A 107 9.44 26.37 -0.24
N LYS A 108 10.40 27.31 -0.33
CA LYS A 108 10.29 28.56 -1.13
C LYS A 108 9.68 28.37 -2.54
N LEU A 109 10.09 27.33 -3.25
CA LEU A 109 9.60 27.04 -4.61
C LEU A 109 8.17 26.50 -4.67
N ALA A 110 7.70 25.85 -3.59
CA ALA A 110 6.39 25.21 -3.49
C ALA A 110 5.32 26.11 -2.86
N VAL A 111 5.72 27.10 -2.05
CA VAL A 111 4.80 28.05 -1.39
C VAL A 111 3.88 28.74 -2.39
N LYS A 112 4.35 29.06 -3.60
CA LYS A 112 3.53 29.69 -4.65
C LYS A 112 2.38 28.80 -5.15
N TYR A 113 2.48 27.49 -4.97
CA TYR A 113 1.46 26.51 -5.36
C TYR A 113 0.61 26.03 -4.18
N ALA A 114 1.01 26.32 -2.93
CA ALA A 114 0.43 25.73 -1.73
C ALA A 114 -1.06 26.07 -1.51
N GLN A 115 -1.53 27.21 -2.03
CA GLN A 115 -2.93 27.62 -1.94
C GLN A 115 -3.81 27.13 -3.11
N LEU A 116 -3.23 26.40 -4.06
CA LEU A 116 -4.00 25.84 -5.18
C LEU A 116 -4.82 24.65 -4.71
N ARG A 117 -6.05 24.58 -5.23
CA ARG A 117 -7.03 23.52 -4.91
C ARG A 117 -6.47 22.11 -5.15
N GLU A 118 -5.65 21.94 -6.18
CA GLU A 118 -5.01 20.68 -6.54
C GLU A 118 -3.96 20.21 -5.52
N ILE A 119 -3.34 21.15 -4.80
CA ILE A 119 -2.38 20.85 -3.75
C ILE A 119 -3.11 20.63 -2.41
N GLU A 120 -4.16 21.41 -2.16
CA GLU A 120 -5.02 21.23 -1.00
C GLU A 120 -5.69 19.85 -0.99
N SER A 121 -6.11 19.33 -2.16
CA SER A 121 -6.65 17.98 -2.28
C SER A 121 -5.65 16.92 -1.83
N MET A 122 -4.38 17.05 -2.23
CA MET A 122 -3.31 16.12 -1.83
C MET A 122 -3.00 16.21 -0.33
N ARG A 123 -3.01 17.43 0.24
CA ARG A 123 -2.85 17.65 1.69
C ARG A 123 -3.96 17.00 2.50
N THR A 124 -5.21 17.15 2.04
CA THR A 124 -6.38 16.58 2.73
C THR A 124 -6.34 15.06 2.72
N ILE A 125 -5.96 14.46 1.59
CA ILE A 125 -5.73 13.01 1.47
C ILE A 125 -4.60 12.54 2.40
N ALA A 126 -3.47 13.26 2.44
CA ALA A 126 -2.35 12.95 3.32
C ALA A 126 -2.75 12.98 4.80
N LEU A 127 -3.52 13.99 5.22
CA LEU A 127 -4.02 14.12 6.59
C LEU A 127 -5.02 13.01 6.95
N ALA A 128 -5.95 12.69 6.05
CA ALA A 128 -6.90 11.59 6.24
C ALA A 128 -6.18 10.24 6.37
N HIS A 129 -5.14 10.02 5.55
CA HIS A 129 -4.29 8.84 5.62
C HIS A 129 -3.50 8.78 6.94
N GLN A 130 -2.90 9.90 7.38
CA GLN A 130 -2.18 10.00 8.65
C GLN A 130 -3.08 9.66 9.86
N ASN A 131 -4.29 10.22 9.88
CA ASN A 131 -5.27 9.97 10.93
C ASN A 131 -5.99 8.62 10.80
N ARG A 132 -5.68 7.87 9.74
CA ARG A 132 -6.34 6.62 9.34
C ARG A 132 -7.87 6.72 9.27
N ASN A 133 -8.38 7.92 8.96
CA ASN A 133 -9.80 8.18 8.91
C ASN A 133 -10.35 7.94 7.51
N LEU A 134 -10.97 6.77 7.31
CA LEU A 134 -11.55 6.39 6.02
C LEU A 134 -12.68 7.33 5.59
N SER A 135 -13.48 7.83 6.54
CA SER A 135 -14.59 8.75 6.24
C SER A 135 -14.09 10.08 5.67
N ASP A 136 -13.03 10.63 6.25
CA ASP A 136 -12.40 11.87 5.75
C ASP A 136 -11.73 11.63 4.40
N PHE A 137 -11.13 10.46 4.19
CA PHE A 137 -10.53 10.07 2.92
C PHE A 137 -11.56 10.00 1.79
N GLU A 138 -12.70 9.34 2.03
CA GLU A 138 -13.79 9.28 1.05
C GLU A 138 -14.42 10.64 0.80
N LYS A 139 -14.56 11.47 1.85
CA LYS A 139 -15.03 12.84 1.71
C LYS A 139 -14.10 13.65 0.80
N ALA A 140 -12.79 13.55 1.00
CA ALA A 140 -11.80 14.21 0.16
C ALA A 140 -11.87 13.73 -1.31
N LEU A 141 -12.05 12.42 -1.56
CA LEU A 141 -12.24 11.90 -2.92
C LEU A 141 -13.50 12.44 -3.60
N ARG A 142 -14.58 12.70 -2.85
CA ARG A 142 -15.81 13.30 -3.37
C ARG A 142 -15.65 14.80 -3.64
N ASP A 143 -15.09 15.54 -2.69
CA ASP A 143 -14.97 17.00 -2.74
C ASP A 143 -13.95 17.48 -3.80
N TYR A 144 -12.91 16.68 -4.04
CA TYR A 144 -11.83 16.94 -5.00
C TYR A 144 -11.83 15.98 -6.20
N LYS A 145 -13.02 15.51 -6.61
CA LYS A 145 -13.17 14.52 -7.68
C LYS A 145 -12.51 14.95 -8.98
N HIS A 146 -12.62 16.22 -9.37
CA HIS A 146 -12.09 16.72 -10.65
C HIS A 146 -10.54 16.75 -10.65
N GLU A 147 -9.94 17.09 -9.52
CA GLU A 147 -8.50 17.25 -9.33
C GLU A 147 -7.78 15.90 -9.19
N LEU A 148 -8.46 14.91 -8.60
CA LEU A 148 -7.91 13.58 -8.30
C LEU A 148 -8.28 12.52 -9.35
N SER A 149 -9.41 12.66 -10.06
CA SER A 149 -9.85 11.68 -11.07
C SER A 149 -9.42 12.02 -12.50
N SER A 150 -8.94 13.24 -12.74
CA SER A 150 -8.46 13.67 -14.06
C SER A 150 -7.19 12.92 -14.49
N ASP A 151 -6.35 12.56 -13.52
CA ASP A 151 -5.10 11.84 -13.76
C ASP A 151 -5.28 10.33 -13.47
N PRO A 152 -5.15 9.46 -14.50
CA PRO A 152 -5.27 8.02 -14.33
C PRO A 152 -4.25 7.41 -13.36
N THR A 153 -3.01 7.91 -13.36
CA THR A 153 -1.94 7.41 -12.49
C THR A 153 -2.26 7.75 -11.04
N ILE A 154 -2.62 9.00 -10.74
CA ILE A 154 -3.02 9.41 -9.38
C ILE A 154 -4.22 8.59 -8.91
N ARG A 155 -5.25 8.45 -9.74
CA ARG A 155 -6.44 7.66 -9.42
C ARG A 155 -6.11 6.21 -9.07
N SER A 156 -5.21 5.56 -9.81
CA SER A 156 -4.79 4.18 -9.54
C SER A 156 -4.07 4.06 -8.20
N HIS A 157 -3.19 5.00 -7.88
CA HIS A 157 -2.44 4.99 -6.62
C HIS A 157 -3.34 5.30 -5.42
N LEU A 158 -4.29 6.22 -5.56
CA LEU A 158 -5.28 6.52 -4.52
C LEU A 158 -6.22 5.34 -4.25
N ALA A 159 -6.58 4.55 -5.27
CA ALA A 159 -7.33 3.32 -5.07
C ALA A 159 -6.53 2.30 -4.25
N ALA A 160 -5.26 2.08 -4.60
CA ALA A 160 -4.38 1.20 -3.82
C ALA A 160 -4.17 1.69 -2.38
N LEU A 161 -4.10 3.01 -2.18
CA LEU A 161 -3.99 3.63 -0.86
C LEU A 161 -5.28 3.43 -0.05
N TYR A 162 -6.45 3.57 -0.67
CA TYR A 162 -7.74 3.29 -0.05
C TYR A 162 -7.84 1.84 0.42
N ASP A 163 -7.49 0.88 -0.44
CA ASP A 163 -7.52 -0.54 -0.10
C ASP A 163 -6.59 -0.85 1.08
N THR A 164 -5.39 -0.26 1.07
CA THR A 164 -4.42 -0.41 2.17
C THR A 164 -4.95 0.18 3.47
N LEU A 165 -5.56 1.38 3.42
CA LEU A 165 -6.13 2.03 4.59
C LEU A 165 -7.34 1.27 5.14
N LEU A 166 -8.21 0.79 4.26
CA LEU A 166 -9.36 -0.05 4.63
C LEU A 166 -8.87 -1.35 5.29
N GLN A 167 -7.88 -2.03 4.70
CA GLN A 167 -7.28 -3.22 5.28
C GLN A 167 -6.70 -2.93 6.67
N GLN A 168 -5.97 -1.83 6.85
CA GLN A 168 -5.42 -1.44 8.15
C GLN A 168 -6.50 -1.17 9.21
N ASN A 169 -7.63 -0.57 8.80
CA ASN A 169 -8.76 -0.33 9.69
C ASN A 169 -9.51 -1.63 10.03
N LEU A 170 -9.67 -2.53 9.07
CA LEU A 170 -10.29 -3.84 9.27
C LEU A 170 -9.46 -4.75 10.18
N LEU A 171 -8.14 -4.60 10.22
CA LEU A 171 -7.30 -5.35 11.16
C LEU A 171 -7.58 -4.98 12.63
N ARG A 172 -8.17 -3.81 12.92
CA ARG A 172 -8.43 -3.33 14.29
C ARG A 172 -9.83 -3.69 14.80
N ILE A 173 -10.24 -4.96 14.61
CA ILE A 173 -11.56 -5.45 15.06
C ILE A 173 -11.77 -5.23 16.56
N ILE A 174 -10.73 -5.38 17.38
CA ILE A 174 -10.85 -5.22 18.84
C ILE A 174 -11.25 -3.78 19.21
N ASP A 175 -10.69 -2.77 18.53
CA ASP A 175 -11.06 -1.37 18.79
C ASP A 175 -12.50 -1.08 18.34
N TYR A 176 -12.95 -1.73 17.27
CA TYR A 176 -14.34 -1.65 16.83
C TYR A 176 -15.30 -2.26 17.87
N VAL A 177 -14.99 -3.47 18.35
CA VAL A 177 -15.78 -4.14 19.40
C VAL A 177 -15.79 -3.30 20.67
N ALA A 178 -14.65 -2.73 21.07
CA ALA A 178 -14.57 -1.87 22.25
C ALA A 178 -15.48 -0.64 22.18
N LYS A 179 -15.53 0.02 21.02
CA LYS A 179 -16.48 1.13 20.78
C LYS A 179 -17.93 0.68 20.80
N GLN A 180 -18.26 -0.47 20.18
CA GLN A 180 -19.63 -0.98 20.12
C GLN A 180 -20.16 -1.42 21.49
N VAL A 181 -19.30 -2.03 22.32
CA VAL A 181 -19.65 -2.51 23.67
C VAL A 181 -19.50 -1.37 24.70
N GLY A 182 -18.92 -0.23 24.34
CA GLY A 182 -18.72 0.91 25.23
C GLY A 182 -17.74 0.66 26.36
N GLN A 183 -16.74 -0.20 26.12
CA GLN A 183 -15.74 -0.63 27.11
C GLN A 183 -14.32 -0.26 26.65
N GLY A 184 -13.39 -0.23 27.59
CA GLY A 184 -11.97 -0.03 27.27
C GLY A 184 -11.42 -1.16 26.41
N ARG A 185 -10.47 -0.85 25.52
CA ARG A 185 -9.81 -1.87 24.68
C ARG A 185 -9.20 -2.99 25.53
N GLN A 186 -8.53 -2.64 26.64
CA GLN A 186 -7.89 -3.60 27.53
C GLN A 186 -8.90 -4.55 28.19
N ASP A 187 -10.06 -4.03 28.60
CA ASP A 187 -11.12 -4.83 29.23
C ASP A 187 -11.73 -5.82 28.22
N VAL A 188 -11.91 -5.36 26.97
CA VAL A 188 -12.42 -6.17 25.86
C VAL A 188 -11.41 -7.24 25.47
N GLU A 189 -10.13 -6.91 25.38
CA GLU A 189 -9.05 -7.87 25.13
C GLU A 189 -8.99 -8.95 26.22
N ALA A 190 -9.02 -8.54 27.48
CA ALA A 190 -9.02 -9.47 28.61
C ALA A 190 -10.25 -10.39 28.58
N LYS A 191 -11.43 -9.84 28.27
CA LYS A 191 -12.66 -10.62 28.19
C LYS A 191 -12.66 -11.59 27.00
N LEU A 192 -12.20 -11.16 25.84
CA LEU A 192 -12.05 -12.02 24.66
C LEU A 192 -11.04 -13.15 24.92
N SER A 193 -9.93 -12.85 25.60
CA SER A 193 -8.94 -13.86 26.00
C SER A 193 -9.57 -14.90 26.93
N GLN A 194 -10.34 -14.44 27.92
CA GLN A 194 -11.07 -15.34 28.81
C GLN A 194 -12.09 -16.20 28.04
N MET A 195 -12.82 -15.64 27.08
CA MET A 195 -13.79 -16.40 26.27
C MET A 195 -13.13 -17.48 25.39
N ILE A 196 -11.92 -17.23 24.89
CA ILE A 196 -11.13 -18.23 24.17
C ILE A 196 -10.68 -19.34 25.11
N LEU A 197 -10.20 -19.01 26.31
CA LEU A 197 -9.82 -19.99 27.34
C LEU A 197 -11.02 -20.83 27.81
N ASP A 198 -12.17 -20.20 27.96
CA ASP A 198 -13.44 -20.83 28.35
C ASP A 198 -14.06 -21.65 27.19
N LYS A 199 -13.42 -21.68 26.02
CA LYS A 199 -13.90 -22.35 24.79
C LYS A 199 -15.30 -21.92 24.35
N VAL A 200 -15.67 -20.66 24.60
CA VAL A 200 -16.91 -20.08 24.08
C VAL A 200 -16.85 -19.97 22.55
N PHE A 201 -15.67 -19.68 22.02
CA PHE A 201 -15.35 -19.74 20.60
C PHE A 201 -13.86 -20.03 20.41
N HIS A 202 -13.47 -20.48 19.22
CA HIS A 202 -12.07 -20.76 18.89
C HIS A 202 -11.44 -19.57 18.20
N GLY A 203 -10.33 -19.08 18.74
CA GLY A 203 -9.62 -17.96 18.15
C GLY A 203 -8.27 -17.68 18.79
N VAL A 204 -7.50 -16.81 18.17
CA VAL A 204 -6.23 -16.29 18.68
C VAL A 204 -6.29 -14.76 18.65
N LEU A 205 -5.85 -14.16 19.75
CA LEU A 205 -5.70 -12.71 19.90
C LEU A 205 -4.26 -12.30 19.57
N ASP A 206 -4.10 -11.36 18.64
CA ASP A 206 -2.86 -10.62 18.45
C ASP A 206 -3.01 -9.25 19.14
N GLN A 207 -2.49 -9.17 20.37
CA GLN A 207 -2.55 -7.97 21.21
C GLN A 207 -1.74 -6.81 20.62
N GLY A 208 -0.66 -7.10 19.87
CA GLY A 208 0.18 -6.07 19.26
C GLY A 208 -0.53 -5.35 18.12
N ARG A 209 -1.30 -6.10 17.31
CA ARG A 209 -2.04 -5.54 16.17
C ARG A 209 -3.50 -5.21 16.48
N GLY A 210 -4.03 -5.66 17.61
CA GLY A 210 -5.43 -5.50 17.96
C GLY A 210 -6.37 -6.36 17.12
N CYS A 211 -5.89 -7.54 16.71
CA CYS A 211 -6.61 -8.46 15.83
C CYS A 211 -7.18 -9.63 16.63
N LEU A 212 -8.38 -10.06 16.26
CA LEU A 212 -8.96 -11.33 16.69
C LEU A 212 -9.10 -12.23 15.46
N ILE A 213 -8.41 -13.37 15.46
CA ILE A 213 -8.56 -14.39 14.42
C ILE A 213 -9.47 -15.46 14.99
N VAL A 214 -10.62 -15.71 14.35
CA VAL A 214 -11.56 -16.75 14.74
C VAL A 214 -11.37 -17.94 13.81
N PHE A 215 -11.35 -19.15 14.36
CA PHE A 215 -11.27 -20.39 13.61
C PHE A 215 -12.59 -21.12 13.69
N ASP A 216 -12.91 -21.85 12.63
CA ASP A 216 -13.95 -22.86 12.69
C ASP A 216 -13.52 -23.97 13.66
N GLU A 217 -14.49 -24.60 14.31
CA GLU A 217 -14.25 -25.75 15.16
C GLU A 217 -13.62 -26.86 14.30
N LEU A 218 -12.33 -27.13 14.53
CA LEU A 218 -11.66 -28.27 13.91
C LEU A 218 -12.34 -29.53 14.46
N GLU A 219 -13.09 -30.23 13.62
CA GLU A 219 -13.54 -31.59 13.93
C GLU A 219 -12.29 -32.38 14.33
N ALA A 220 -12.22 -32.75 15.62
CA ALA A 220 -11.09 -33.50 16.12
C ALA A 220 -11.07 -34.84 15.36
N ASP A 221 -10.09 -35.00 14.47
CA ASP A 221 -9.88 -36.24 13.77
C ASP A 221 -9.45 -37.30 14.79
N ASN A 222 -10.43 -38.08 15.25
CA ASN A 222 -10.26 -39.15 16.25
C ASN A 222 -9.21 -40.19 15.82
N THR A 223 -8.81 -40.18 14.55
CA THR A 223 -7.75 -41.03 14.00
C THR A 223 -6.39 -40.75 14.64
N TYR A 224 -6.04 -39.47 14.90
CA TYR A 224 -4.78 -39.13 15.57
C TYR A 224 -4.77 -39.51 17.05
N GLY A 225 -5.88 -39.28 17.76
CA GLY A 225 -6.03 -39.69 19.15
C GLY A 225 -5.93 -41.21 19.33
N ALA A 226 -6.58 -41.97 18.44
CA ALA A 226 -6.48 -43.42 18.40
C ALA A 226 -5.05 -43.90 18.10
N ALA A 227 -4.35 -43.26 17.15
CA ALA A 227 -2.97 -43.58 16.80
C ALA A 227 -1.99 -43.37 17.98
N ILE A 228 -2.14 -42.25 18.71
CA ILE A 228 -1.35 -41.96 19.91
C ILE A 228 -1.62 -43.01 21.00
N GLY A 229 -2.90 -43.34 21.23
CA GLY A 229 -3.27 -44.38 22.19
C GLY A 229 -2.68 -45.76 21.84
N THR A 230 -2.66 -46.13 20.55
CA THR A 230 -1.99 -47.37 20.12
C THR A 230 -0.48 -47.33 20.32
N LEU A 231 0.18 -46.19 20.05
CA LEU A 231 1.62 -46.04 20.27
C LEU A 231 1.99 -46.17 21.76
N GLU A 232 1.19 -45.63 22.67
CA GLU A 232 1.40 -45.82 24.11
C GLU A 232 1.28 -47.29 24.53
N GLN A 233 0.33 -48.04 23.96
CA GLN A 233 0.18 -49.47 24.26
C GLN A 233 1.34 -50.28 23.72
N VAL A 234 1.84 -49.96 22.52
CA VAL A 234 3.05 -50.58 21.98
C VAL A 234 4.25 -50.33 22.89
N SER A 235 4.42 -49.12 23.42
CA SER A 235 5.51 -48.80 24.35
C SER A 235 5.46 -49.66 25.62
N LYS A 236 4.26 -49.83 26.21
CA LYS A 236 4.07 -50.69 27.41
C LYS A 236 4.40 -52.16 27.15
N VAL A 237 4.11 -52.65 25.93
CA VAL A 237 4.44 -54.02 25.53
C VAL A 237 5.95 -54.20 25.38
N VAL A 238 6.65 -53.21 24.80
CA VAL A 238 8.12 -53.20 24.68
C VAL A 238 8.77 -53.22 26.05
N ASP A 239 8.32 -52.39 27.00
CA ASP A 239 8.84 -52.38 28.37
C ASP A 239 8.63 -53.73 29.08
N SER A 240 7.45 -54.34 28.88
CA SER A 240 7.14 -55.66 29.44
C SER A 240 8.00 -56.78 28.85
N LEU A 241 8.32 -56.71 27.56
CA LEU A 241 9.24 -57.64 26.90
C LEU A 241 10.66 -57.50 27.46
N TYR A 242 11.14 -56.26 27.59
CA TYR A 242 12.47 -55.98 28.14
C TYR A 242 12.62 -56.53 29.57
N ALA A 243 11.61 -56.29 30.42
CA ALA A 243 11.56 -56.80 31.79
C ALA A 243 11.53 -58.34 31.86
N LYS A 244 10.93 -59.02 30.89
CA LYS A 244 10.96 -60.49 30.80
C LYS A 244 12.31 -61.02 30.37
N THR A 245 12.96 -60.40 29.38
CA THR A 245 14.30 -60.82 28.93
C THR A 245 15.37 -60.66 30.01
N VAL A 246 15.29 -59.60 30.83
CA VAL A 246 16.20 -59.39 31.97
C VAL A 246 15.98 -60.42 33.10
N LYS A 247 14.79 -61.01 33.21
CA LYS A 247 14.50 -62.08 34.18
C LYS A 247 14.93 -63.48 33.72
N ILE A 248 15.20 -63.66 32.43
CA ILE A 248 15.52 -64.97 31.82
C ILE A 248 17.05 -65.11 31.60
N ALA A 249 17.80 -64.01 31.62
CA ALA A 249 19.27 -63.98 31.64
C ALA A 249 19.81 -64.04 33.08
#